data_AF-A0A951QBV4-F1
#
_entry.id   AF-A0A951QBV4-F1
#
_cell.length_a   1.000
_cell.length_b   1.000
_cell.length_c   1.000
_cell.angle_alpha   90.00
_cell.angle_beta   90.00
_cell.angle_gamma   90.00
#
_symmetry.space_group_name_H-M   'P 1'
#
loop_
_entity.id
_entity.type
_entity.pdbx_description
1 polymer ?
#
loop_
_entity_poly.entity_id
_entity_poly.type
_entity_poly.pdbx_seq_one_letter_code
_entity_poly.pdbx_strand_id
1 'polypeptide(L)' 'MSIEDRAKAVAKNVEGKAQEALGNVTGDPEDQAEGKAKQAESKVRHAAEDVKDAAKDALK' A
#
# COMPACT_ATOMS: atom_id res chain seq x y z
N MET A 1 -20.63 -8.36 -30.23
CA MET A 1 -20.86 -7.64 -28.95
C MET A 1 -21.99 -6.65 -29.19
N SER A 2 -23.10 -6.80 -28.46
CA SER A 2 -24.30 -5.97 -28.61
C SER A 2 -24.14 -4.61 -27.92
N ILE A 3 -25.01 -3.65 -28.26
CA ILE A 3 -25.09 -2.34 -27.60
C ILE A 3 -25.34 -2.50 -26.09
N GLU A 4 -26.11 -3.51 -25.70
CA GLU A 4 -26.36 -3.89 -24.31
C GLU A 4 -25.09 -4.31 -23.55
N ASP A 5 -24.17 -5.03 -24.21
CA ASP A 5 -22.87 -5.39 -23.64
C ASP A 5 -22.02 -4.13 -23.39
N ARG A 6 -22.06 -3.17 -24.32
CA ARG A 6 -21.36 -1.89 -24.16
C ARG A 6 -21.93 -1.04 -23.03
N ALA A 7 -23.26 -0.99 -22.89
CA ALA A 7 -23.92 -0.26 -21.81
C ALA A 7 -23.58 -0.85 -20.43
N LYS A 8 -23.60 -2.19 -20.29
CA LYS A 8 -23.16 -2.88 -19.08
C LYS A 8 -21.69 -2.62 -18.75
N ALA A 9 -20.82 -2.61 -19.77
CA ALA A 9 -19.41 -2.33 -19.57
C ALA A 9 -19.17 -0.90 -19.06
N VAL A 10 -19.90 0.09 -19.60
CA VAL A 10 -19.81 1.49 -19.15
C VAL A 10 -20.34 1.63 -17.71
N ALA A 11 -21.49 1.02 -17.39
CA ALA A 11 -22.05 1.06 -16.04
C ALA A 11 -21.09 0.49 -14.99
N LYS A 12 -20.50 -0.69 -15.26
CA LYS A 12 -19.47 -1.28 -14.39
C LYS A 12 -18.24 -0.41 -14.22
N ASN A 13 -17.83 0.31 -15.26
CA ASN A 13 -16.68 1.21 -15.21
C ASN A 13 -16.94 2.41 -14.29
N VAL A 14 -18.16 2.96 -14.33
CA VAL A 14 -18.57 4.08 -13.45
C VAL A 14 -18.67 3.62 -11.99
N GLU A 15 -19.25 2.45 -11.74
CA GLU A 15 -19.33 1.84 -10.41
C GLU A 15 -17.94 1.55 -9.82
N GLY A 16 -17.04 0.98 -10.64
CA GLY A 16 -15.65 0.73 -10.25
C GLY A 16 -14.91 2.01 -9.90
N LYS A 17 -15.05 3.08 -10.70
CA LYS A 17 -14.46 4.39 -10.38
C LYS A 17 -15.03 5.02 -9.10
N ALA A 18 -16.33 4.81 -8.83
CA ALA A 18 -16.94 5.29 -7.60
C ALA A 18 -16.41 4.53 -6.36
N GLN A 19 -16.23 3.21 -6.47
CA GLN A 19 -15.59 2.41 -5.42
C GLN A 19 -14.12 2.78 -5.22
N GLU A 20 -13.38 3.05 -6.30
CA GLU A 20 -11.98 3.45 -6.23
C GLU A 20 -11.82 4.85 -5.61
N ALA A 21 -12.73 5.77 -5.93
CA ALA A 21 -12.80 7.08 -5.29
C ALA A 21 -13.18 6.97 -3.81
N LEU A 22 -14.17 6.13 -3.48
CA LEU A 22 -14.53 5.85 -2.09
C LEU A 22 -13.39 5.18 -1.33
N GLY A 23 -12.65 4.24 -1.91
CA GLY A 23 -11.50 3.59 -1.28
C GLY A 23 -10.34 4.56 -1.05
N ASN A 24 -10.03 5.40 -2.03
CA ASN A 24 -9.03 6.46 -1.89
C ASN A 24 -9.42 7.55 -0.87
N VAL A 25 -10.71 7.89 -0.78
CA VAL A 25 -11.24 8.87 0.17
C VAL A 25 -11.38 8.27 1.57
N THR A 26 -11.80 7.01 1.67
CA THR A 26 -11.95 6.30 2.94
C THR A 26 -10.60 6.03 3.55
N GLY A 27 -9.57 5.80 2.73
CA GLY A 27 -8.17 5.68 3.14
C GLY A 27 -8.08 4.88 4.41
N ASP A 28 -8.53 3.62 4.35
CA ASP A 28 -8.90 2.82 5.52
C ASP A 28 -7.91 3.06 6.66
N PRO A 29 -8.38 3.53 7.82
CA PRO A 29 -7.50 3.88 8.94
C PRO A 29 -6.65 2.69 9.38
N GLU A 30 -7.12 1.47 9.11
CA GLU A 30 -6.36 0.23 9.25
C GLU A 30 -5.15 0.17 8.31
N ASP A 31 -5.30 0.45 7.00
CA ASP A 31 -4.20 0.46 6.04
C ASP A 31 -3.18 1.56 6.33
N GLN A 32 -3.63 2.74 6.76
CA GLN A 32 -2.71 3.80 7.20
C GLN A 32 -1.96 3.43 8.48
N ALA A 33 -2.63 2.80 9.44
CA ALA A 33 -2.01 2.35 10.69
C ALA A 33 -1.00 1.22 10.42
N GLU A 34 -1.37 0.26 9.58
CA GLU A 34 -0.51 -0.86 9.19
C GLU A 34 0.70 -0.37 8.38
N GLY A 35 0.50 0.59 7.48
CA GLY A 35 1.58 1.26 6.74
C GLY A 35 2.57 1.97 7.67
N LYS A 36 2.07 2.71 8.66
CA LYS A 36 2.93 3.37 9.67
C LYS A 36 3.66 2.38 10.56
N ALA A 37 3.00 1.28 10.96
CA ALA A 37 3.62 0.22 11.75
C ALA A 37 4.75 -0.47 10.98
N LYS A 38 4.53 -0.83 9.71
CA LYS A 38 5.56 -1.42 8.84
C LYS A 38 6.74 -0.49 8.62
N GLN A 39 6.50 0.81 8.47
CA GLN A 39 7.58 1.81 8.37
C GLN A 39 8.40 1.92 9.66
N ALA A 40 7.74 1.87 10.82
CA ALA A 40 8.42 1.88 12.11
C ALA A 40 9.29 0.62 12.29
N GLU A 41 8.75 -0.56 12.00
CA GLU A 41 9.50 -1.83 12.07
C GLU A 41 10.72 -1.81 11.14
N SER A 42 10.53 -1.32 9.90
CA SER A 42 11.62 -1.24 8.91
C SER A 42 12.77 -0.34 9.39
N LYS A 43 12.47 0.81 10.01
CA LYS A 43 13.48 1.70 10.58
C LYS A 43 14.27 1.04 11.71
N VAL A 44 13.59 0.29 12.58
CA VAL A 44 14.24 -0.43 13.68
C VAL A 44 15.17 -1.52 13.15
N ARG A 45 14.71 -2.29 12.15
CA ARG A 45 15.53 -3.31 11.50
C ARG A 45 16.77 -2.71 10.84
N HIS A 46 16.60 -1.65 10.04
CA HIS A 46 17.73 -0.96 9.41
C HIS A 46 18.75 -0.46 10.44
N ALA A 47 18.30 0.17 11.52
CA ALA A 47 19.20 0.64 12.57
C ALA A 47 19.97 -0.52 13.25
N ALA A 48 19.32 -1.66 13.45
CA ALA A 48 19.97 -2.85 13.99
C ALA A 48 20.98 -3.47 13.01
N GLU A 49 20.67 -3.46 11.70
CA GLU A 49 21.58 -3.91 10.65
C GLU A 49 22.79 -2.98 10.51
N ASP A 50 22.60 -1.67 10.50
CA ASP A 50 23.69 -0.67 10.47
C ASP A 50 24.67 -0.86 11.64
N VAL A 51 24.15 -1.09 12.85
CA VAL A 51 24.99 -1.36 14.04
C VAL A 51 25.75 -2.68 13.90
N LYS A 52 25.10 -3.71 13.36
CA LYS A 52 25.72 -5.02 13.15
C LYS A 52 26.81 -4.97 12.09
N ASP A 53 26.59 -4.23 11.01
CA ASP A 53 27.56 -4.05 9.93
C ASP A 53 28.75 -3.22 10.41
N ALA A 54 28.53 -2.14 11.17
CA ALA A 54 29.61 -1.37 11.79
C ALA A 54 30.47 -2.21 12.76
N ALA A 55 29.83 -3.07 13.56
CA ALA A 55 30.55 -3.98 14.46
C ALA A 55 31.35 -5.04 13.71
N LYS A 56 30.83 -5.57 12.60
CA LYS A 56 31.56 -6.48 11.72
C LYS A 56 32.75 -5.81 11.05
N ASP A 57 32.59 -4.58 10.58
CA ASP A 57 33.66 -3.82 9.93
C ASP A 57 34.80 -3.52 10.92
N ALA A 58 34.47 -3.15 12.16
CA ALA A 58 35.45 -2.92 13.23
C ALA A 58 36.19 -4.19 13.71
N LEU A 59 35.62 -5.37 13.50
CA LEU A 59 36.23 -6.66 13.84
C LEU A 59 37.07 -7.26 12.71
N LYS A 60 37.00 -6.69 11.51
CA LYS A 60 37.71 -7.15 10.31
C LYS A 60 39.03 -6.43 10.14
#